data_AF-A0A7R9N0T0-F1
#
_entry.id   AF-A0A7R9N0T0-F1
#
_cell.length_a   1.000
_cell.length_b   1.000
_cell.length_c   1.000
_cell.angle_alpha   90.00
_cell.angle_beta   90.00
_cell.angle_gamma   90.00
#
_symmetry.space_group_name_H-M   'P 1'
#
loop_
_entity.id
_entity.type
_entity.pdbx_description
1 polymer ?
#
loop_
_entity_poly.entity_id
_entity_poly.type
_entity_poly.pdbx_seq_one_letter_code
_entity_poly.pdbx_strand_id
1 'polypeptide(L)'
;MKQKTKFKKTEIIEKLRSAIRTLFNQDAFLLEHNANERAVSHKLAEYLQQQFPDYNVDCEYNRDGSDIKKLDGFRECESNKTDRVLPDILVHIRGHDEDNLIVIEIKTNLNNESCDTKKLESILIYPSYTTPKT
;
A
#
# COMPACT_ATOMS: atom_id res chain seq x y z
N MET A 1 10.64 -15.64 17.36
CA MET A 1 11.53 -14.46 17.44
C MET A 1 11.01 -13.46 16.42
N LYS A 2 10.63 -12.24 16.83
CA LYS A 2 10.21 -11.20 15.88
C LYS A 2 11.42 -10.81 15.02
N GLN A 3 11.37 -10.99 13.71
CA GLN A 3 12.41 -10.43 12.86
C GLN A 3 12.30 -8.91 12.94
N LYS A 4 13.40 -8.25 13.34
CA LYS A 4 13.48 -6.79 13.33
C LYS A 4 13.52 -6.36 11.86
N THR A 5 12.63 -5.47 11.47
CA THR A 5 12.64 -4.83 10.14
C THR A 5 14.05 -4.33 9.83
N LYS A 6 14.58 -4.69 8.65
CA LYS A 6 15.94 -4.31 8.19
C LYS A 6 16.16 -2.79 8.19
N PHE A 7 15.09 -2.04 7.99
CA PHE A 7 15.10 -0.59 7.88
C PHE A 7 14.60 0.10 9.15
N LYS A 8 15.17 1.27 9.45
CA LYS A 8 14.62 2.19 10.46
C LYS A 8 13.38 2.88 9.87
N LYS A 9 12.43 3.29 10.72
CA LYS A 9 11.22 4.03 10.30
C LYS A 9 11.55 5.25 9.43
N THR A 10 12.60 6.00 9.77
CA THR A 10 13.04 7.17 8.98
C THR A 10 13.49 6.79 7.57
N GLU A 11 14.20 5.67 7.43
CA GLU A 11 14.69 5.17 6.14
C GLU A 11 13.53 4.67 5.25
N ILE A 12 12.55 4.01 5.85
CA ILE A 12 11.31 3.60 5.18
C ILE A 12 10.59 4.84 4.61
N ILE A 13 10.46 5.90 5.41
CA ILE A 13 9.81 7.15 5.00
C ILE A 13 10.57 7.82 3.86
N GLU A 14 11.90 7.89 3.91
CA GLU A 14 12.69 8.51 2.84
C GLU A 14 12.60 7.72 1.53
N LYS A 15 12.65 6.39 1.60
CA LYS A 15 12.45 5.52 0.43
C LYS A 15 11.06 5.71 -0.19
N LEU A 16 10.03 5.75 0.63
CA LEU A 16 8.66 6.01 0.18
C LEU A 16 8.52 7.39 -0.47
N ARG A 17 9.06 8.44 0.15
CA ARG A 17 9.10 9.79 -0.42
C ARG A 17 9.80 9.81 -1.77
N SER A 18 10.90 9.06 -1.90
CA SER A 18 11.61 8.91 -3.17
C SER A 18 10.70 8.28 -4.23
N ALA A 19 10.02 7.17 -3.92
CA ALA A 19 9.11 6.52 -4.86
C ALA A 19 7.95 7.45 -5.30
N ILE A 20 7.37 8.18 -4.36
CA ILE A 20 6.27 9.12 -4.64
C ILE A 20 6.76 10.29 -5.51
N ARG A 21 7.93 10.87 -5.22
CA ARG A 21 8.53 11.90 -6.09
C ARG A 21 8.77 11.39 -7.50
N THR A 22 9.24 10.15 -7.65
CA THR A 22 9.42 9.55 -8.98
C THR A 22 8.09 9.43 -9.72
N LEU A 23 7.03 8.98 -9.05
CA LEU A 23 5.68 8.93 -9.62
C LEU A 23 5.22 10.32 -10.10
N PHE A 24 5.38 11.36 -9.29
CA PHE A 24 5.05 12.73 -9.69
C PHE A 24 5.86 13.21 -10.88
N ASN A 25 7.15 12.88 -10.95
CA ASN A 25 8.02 13.34 -12.02
C ASN A 25 7.83 12.59 -13.34
N GLN A 26 7.54 11.28 -13.28
CA GLN A 26 7.51 10.41 -14.46
C GLN A 26 6.08 10.14 -14.95
N ASP A 27 5.09 10.16 -14.05
CA ASP A 27 3.70 9.79 -14.34
C ASP A 27 2.69 10.88 -13.92
N ALA A 28 3.12 12.15 -13.91
CA ALA A 28 2.26 13.31 -13.58
C ALA A 28 0.91 13.27 -14.31
N PHE A 29 0.91 12.84 -15.57
CA PHE A 29 -0.30 12.73 -16.40
C PHE A 29 -1.41 11.93 -15.73
N LEU A 30 -1.09 10.80 -15.07
CA LEU A 30 -2.07 9.98 -14.37
C LEU A 30 -2.77 10.75 -13.25
N LEU A 31 -2.02 11.59 -12.55
CA LEU A 31 -2.52 12.36 -11.41
C LEU A 31 -3.30 13.60 -11.87
N GLU A 32 -2.81 14.28 -12.90
CA GLU A 32 -3.43 15.48 -13.47
C GLU A 32 -4.78 15.20 -14.14
N HIS A 33 -4.97 13.98 -14.65
CA HIS A 33 -6.18 13.57 -15.36
C HIS A 33 -7.11 12.68 -14.52
N ASN A 34 -6.91 12.64 -13.19
CA ASN A 34 -7.70 11.81 -12.27
C ASN A 34 -7.83 10.36 -12.76
N ALA A 35 -6.71 9.77 -13.19
CA ALA A 35 -6.69 8.36 -13.58
C ALA A 35 -7.13 7.49 -12.39
N ASN A 36 -7.64 6.30 -12.72
CA ASN A 36 -8.12 5.37 -11.71
C ASN A 36 -7.02 5.00 -10.71
N GLU A 37 -7.39 4.86 -9.44
CA GLU A 37 -6.48 4.50 -8.33
C GLU A 37 -5.62 3.29 -8.64
N ARG A 38 -6.12 2.30 -9.40
CA ARG A 38 -5.34 1.13 -9.82
C ARG A 38 -4.16 1.45 -10.72
N ALA A 39 -4.32 2.40 -11.65
CA ALA A 39 -3.23 2.81 -12.54
C ALA A 39 -2.13 3.52 -11.75
N VAL A 40 -2.53 4.39 -10.81
CA VAL A 40 -1.62 5.09 -9.89
C VAL A 40 -0.92 4.10 -8.95
N SER A 41 -1.68 3.15 -8.39
CA SER A 41 -1.17 2.11 -7.49
C SER A 41 -0.13 1.24 -8.17
N HIS A 42 -0.40 0.79 -9.39
CA HIS A 42 0.55 0.02 -10.19
C HIS A 42 1.87 0.77 -10.39
N LYS A 43 1.82 2.03 -10.84
CA LYS A 43 3.05 2.81 -11.06
C LYS A 43 3.80 3.11 -9.76
N LEU A 44 3.10 3.43 -8.68
CA LEU A 44 3.73 3.60 -7.38
C LEU A 44 4.39 2.30 -6.89
N ALA A 45 3.74 1.15 -7.08
CA ALA A 45 4.27 -0.15 -6.72
C ALA A 45 5.58 -0.47 -7.46
N GLU A 46 5.69 -0.15 -8.75
CA GLU A 46 6.94 -0.31 -9.51
C GLU A 46 8.09 0.49 -8.89
N TYR A 47 7.87 1.76 -8.53
CA TYR A 47 8.90 2.58 -7.90
C TYR A 47 9.24 2.12 -6.49
N LEU A 48 8.25 1.66 -5.72
CA LEU A 48 8.49 1.06 -4.41
C LEU A 48 9.32 -0.22 -4.53
N GLN A 49 9.05 -1.06 -5.53
CA GLN A 49 9.81 -2.30 -5.75
C GLN A 49 11.30 -2.01 -6.00
N GLN A 50 11.63 -0.90 -6.67
CA GLN A 50 13.01 -0.44 -6.84
C GLN A 50 13.64 0.04 -5.52
N GLN A 51 12.86 0.63 -4.62
CA GLN A 51 13.34 1.09 -3.31
C GLN A 51 13.53 -0.04 -2.30
N PHE A 52 12.77 -1.13 -2.45
CA PHE A 52 12.75 -2.31 -1.57
C PHE A 52 13.02 -3.61 -2.36
N PRO A 53 14.24 -3.79 -2.93
CA PRO A 53 14.54 -4.92 -3.81
C PRO A 53 14.49 -6.30 -3.11
N ASP A 54 14.68 -6.31 -1.80
CA ASP A 54 14.64 -7.54 -0.99
C ASP A 54 13.22 -7.89 -0.51
N TYR A 55 12.21 -7.07 -0.84
CA TYR A 55 10.81 -7.26 -0.47
C TYR A 55 9.95 -7.45 -1.72
N ASN A 56 8.75 -7.96 -1.51
CA ASN A 56 7.68 -7.99 -2.51
C ASN A 56 6.82 -6.74 -2.37
N VAL A 57 6.47 -6.12 -3.49
CA VAL A 57 5.50 -5.03 -3.55
C VAL A 57 4.33 -5.48 -4.41
N ASP A 58 3.20 -5.72 -3.75
CA ASP A 58 2.01 -6.30 -4.39
C ASP A 58 0.81 -5.37 -4.24
N CYS A 59 0.09 -5.13 -5.34
CA CYS A 59 -1.19 -4.44 -5.31
C CYS A 59 -2.33 -5.40 -4.94
N GLU A 60 -3.30 -4.95 -4.14
CA GLU A 60 -4.50 -5.70 -3.75
C GLU A 60 -4.19 -7.14 -3.22
N TYR A 61 -3.06 -7.32 -2.52
CA TYR A 61 -2.58 -8.64 -2.10
C TYR A 61 -3.55 -9.33 -1.11
N ASN A 62 -4.06 -10.50 -1.52
CA ASN A 62 -5.16 -11.19 -0.85
C ASN A 62 -4.77 -12.58 -0.30
N ARG A 63 -3.52 -12.77 0.10
CA ARG A 63 -3.06 -14.00 0.79
C ARG A 63 -2.68 -13.71 2.23
N ASP A 64 -2.80 -14.75 3.06
CA ASP A 64 -2.26 -14.85 4.43
C ASP A 64 -1.46 -16.15 4.44
N GLY A 65 -0.15 -16.05 4.34
CA GLY A 65 0.74 -17.18 4.12
C GLY A 65 0.51 -17.83 2.76
N SER A 66 0.28 -19.15 2.75
CA SER A 66 -0.13 -19.90 1.56
C SER A 66 -1.64 -19.90 1.33
N ASP A 67 -2.42 -19.46 2.33
CA ASP A 67 -3.86 -19.48 2.26
C ASP A 67 -4.38 -18.24 1.54
N ILE A 68 -5.46 -18.43 0.77
CA ILE A 68 -6.29 -17.30 0.38
C ILE A 68 -6.76 -16.67 1.68
N LYS A 69 -6.50 -15.37 1.84
CA LYS A 69 -6.91 -14.62 3.03
C LYS A 69 -8.40 -14.85 3.22
N LYS A 70 -8.78 -15.63 4.24
CA LYS A 70 -10.17 -16.02 4.45
C LYS A 70 -10.96 -14.74 4.70
N LEU A 71 -11.84 -14.45 3.76
CA LEU A 71 -12.80 -13.35 3.82
C LEU A 71 -13.89 -13.77 4.82
N ASP A 72 -13.58 -13.77 6.11
CA ASP A 72 -14.61 -14.04 7.11
C ASP A 72 -15.56 -12.83 7.13
N GLY A 73 -16.64 -12.98 6.38
CA GLY A 73 -17.78 -12.06 6.41
C GLY A 73 -18.44 -12.13 7.79
N PHE A 74 -18.78 -10.98 8.34
CA PHE A 74 -19.78 -10.92 9.40
C PHE A 74 -21.06 -11.54 8.83
N ARG A 75 -21.49 -12.67 9.41
CA ARG A 75 -22.66 -13.44 8.96
C ARG A 75 -24.01 -12.79 9.28
N GLU A 76 -24.01 -11.55 9.76
CA GLU A 76 -25.22 -10.80 10.02
C GLU A 76 -25.10 -9.44 9.35
N CYS A 77 -25.61 -9.34 8.13
CA CYS A 77 -26.40 -8.21 7.62
C CYS A 77 -26.51 -8.35 6.10
N GLU A 78 -27.72 -8.17 5.60
CA GLU A 78 -28.12 -8.38 4.22
C GLU A 78 -27.39 -7.44 3.25
N SER A 79 -27.17 -7.95 2.03
CA SER A 79 -26.96 -7.21 0.78
C SER A 79 -25.70 -6.33 0.66
N ASN A 80 -24.70 -6.87 -0.05
CA ASN A 80 -23.77 -6.15 -0.94
C ASN A 80 -22.85 -5.08 -0.34
N LYS A 81 -21.93 -5.48 0.54
CA LYS A 81 -20.57 -4.89 0.63
C LYS A 81 -19.65 -5.83 1.40
N THR A 82 -18.52 -6.16 0.80
CA THR A 82 -17.47 -7.00 1.40
C THR A 82 -16.66 -6.15 2.38
N ASP A 83 -17.00 -6.19 3.66
CA ASP A 83 -16.35 -5.38 4.70
C ASP A 83 -14.99 -5.93 5.14
N ARG A 84 -14.02 -6.01 4.21
CA ARG A 84 -12.57 -6.05 4.52
C ARG A 84 -11.80 -5.28 3.45
N VAL A 85 -11.07 -4.25 3.89
CA VAL A 85 -10.25 -3.36 3.04
C VAL A 85 -8.95 -4.09 2.67
N LEU A 86 -8.82 -4.53 1.41
CA LEU A 86 -7.53 -4.92 0.85
C LEU A 86 -6.72 -3.64 0.63
N PRO A 87 -5.45 -3.58 1.05
CA PRO A 87 -4.66 -2.38 0.80
C PRO A 87 -4.37 -2.25 -0.69
N ASP A 88 -4.33 -1.00 -1.16
CA ASP A 88 -3.95 -0.72 -2.54
C ASP A 88 -2.55 -1.24 -2.86
N ILE A 89 -1.59 -1.07 -1.93
CA ILE A 89 -0.23 -1.60 -2.06
C ILE A 89 0.27 -2.14 -0.71
N LEU A 90 0.88 -3.32 -0.76
CA LEU A 90 1.56 -3.96 0.37
C LEU A 90 3.05 -4.18 0.04
N VAL A 91 3.94 -3.71 0.93
CA VAL A 91 5.38 -4.04 0.91
C VAL A 91 5.64 -5.08 2.00
N HIS A 92 6.02 -6.30 1.61
CA HIS A 92 6.05 -7.46 2.51
C HIS A 92 6.98 -8.57 2.01
N ILE A 93 7.05 -9.67 2.75
CA ILE A 93 7.64 -10.93 2.29
C ILE A 93 6.49 -11.93 2.15
N ARG A 94 6.22 -12.37 0.92
CA ARG A 94 5.15 -13.36 0.66
C ARG A 94 5.38 -14.61 1.50
N GLY A 95 4.32 -15.11 2.13
CA GLY A 95 4.39 -16.28 3.01
C GLY A 95 4.77 -15.97 4.47
N HIS A 96 5.08 -14.70 4.80
CA HIS A 96 5.51 -14.27 6.12
C HIS A 96 4.76 -12.98 6.55
N ASP A 97 3.48 -13.09 6.90
CA ASP A 97 2.59 -11.94 7.15
C ASP A 97 2.92 -11.14 8.42
N GLU A 98 3.76 -11.69 9.31
CA GLU A 98 4.29 -10.96 10.48
C GLU A 98 5.33 -9.90 10.09
N ASP A 99 5.86 -9.96 8.86
CA ASP A 99 6.96 -9.13 8.36
C ASP A 99 6.49 -8.06 7.35
N ASN A 100 5.20 -7.71 7.36
CA ASN A 100 4.64 -6.59 6.57
C ASN A 100 5.35 -5.27 6.91
N LEU A 101 6.05 -4.70 5.93
CA LEU A 101 6.87 -3.50 6.10
C LEU A 101 6.04 -2.22 6.01
N ILE A 102 5.21 -2.12 4.97
CA ILE A 102 4.42 -0.92 4.66
C ILE A 102 3.07 -1.35 4.10
N VAL A 103 2.01 -0.74 4.60
CA VAL A 103 0.69 -0.78 3.97
C VAL A 103 0.35 0.62 3.49
N ILE A 104 -0.07 0.72 2.23
CA ILE A 104 -0.38 1.98 1.56
C ILE A 104 -1.82 1.91 1.03
N GLU A 105 -2.58 2.94 1.36
CA GLU A 105 -3.86 3.27 0.74
C GLU A 105 -3.69 4.53 -0.11
N ILE A 106 -4.17 4.54 -1.35
CA ILE A 106 -4.10 5.65 -2.29
C ILE A 106 -5.49 6.26 -2.44
N LYS A 107 -5.55 7.59 -2.41
CA LYS A 107 -6.74 8.35 -2.80
C LYS A 107 -6.40 9.30 -3.94
N THR A 108 -7.04 9.13 -5.10
CA THR A 108 -6.78 9.98 -6.28
C THR A 108 -7.67 11.21 -6.39
N ASN A 109 -8.69 11.36 -5.54
CA ASN A 109 -9.53 12.57 -5.47
C ASN A 109 -8.76 13.76 -4.88
N LEU A 110 -7.80 14.26 -5.64
CA LEU A 110 -7.00 15.43 -5.37
C LEU A 110 -7.69 16.61 -6.06
N ASN A 111 -8.73 17.16 -5.45
CA ASN A 111 -9.31 18.43 -5.90
C ASN A 111 -8.18 19.48 -5.93
N ASN A 112 -7.64 19.76 -7.11
CA ASN A 112 -6.89 20.95 -7.54
C ASN A 112 -5.97 21.66 -6.53
N GLU A 113 -5.36 20.95 -5.59
CA GLU A 113 -4.45 21.54 -4.59
C GLU A 113 -2.99 21.19 -4.93
N SER A 114 -2.24 22.22 -5.34
CA SER A 114 -0.86 22.16 -5.86
C SER A 114 0.21 21.86 -4.81
N CYS A 115 -0.16 21.38 -3.62
CA CYS A 115 0.78 21.22 -2.51
C CYS A 115 1.25 19.76 -2.39
N ASP A 116 2.52 19.50 -2.72
CA ASP A 116 3.16 18.18 -2.63
C ASP A 116 2.99 17.51 -1.24
N THR A 117 2.97 18.31 -0.17
CA THR A 117 2.81 17.80 1.20
C THR A 117 1.42 17.23 1.47
N LYS A 118 0.35 17.83 0.91
CA LYS A 118 -1.03 17.34 1.08
C LYS A 118 -1.34 16.12 0.21
N LYS A 119 -0.67 15.98 -0.94
CA LYS A 119 -0.77 14.76 -1.77
C LYS A 119 -0.11 13.56 -1.11
N LEU A 120 0.90 13.76 -0.26
CA LEU A 120 1.44 12.71 0.61
C LEU A 120 0.48 12.32 1.74
N GLU A 121 -0.36 13.26 2.22
CA GLU A 121 -1.39 12.97 3.23
C GLU A 121 -2.54 12.11 2.68
N SER A 122 -2.79 12.16 1.36
CA SER A 122 -3.79 11.28 0.72
C SER A 122 -3.32 9.83 0.64
N ILE A 123 -2.02 9.58 0.85
CA ILE A 123 -1.41 8.26 0.95
C ILE A 123 -1.32 7.89 2.44
N LEU A 124 -2.27 7.09 2.92
CA LEU A 124 -2.28 6.64 4.32
C LEU A 124 -1.31 5.47 4.48
N ILE A 125 -0.41 5.59 5.46
CA ILE A 125 0.67 4.63 5.68
C ILE A 125 0.56 4.05 7.09
N TYR A 126 0.45 2.73 7.16
CA TYR A 126 0.44 2.00 8.43
C TYR A 126 1.69 1.14 8.54
N PRO A 127 2.59 1.39 9.52
CA PRO A 127 3.65 0.45 9.83
C PRO A 127 3.03 -0.80 10.47
N SER A 128 3.33 -1.97 9.92
CA SER A 128 2.86 -3.31 10.34
C SER A 128 1.34 -3.48 10.35
N TYR A 129 0.80 -4.18 9.35
CA TYR A 129 -0.55 -4.73 9.40
C TYR A 129 -0.46 -6.15 9.91
N THR A 130 -0.77 -6.34 11.20
CA THR A 130 -1.11 -7.66 11.70
C THR A 130 -2.60 -7.85 11.44
N THR A 131 -2.96 -8.85 10.63
CA THR A 131 -4.30 -9.42 10.73
C THR A 131 -4.58 -9.72 12.20
N PRO A 132 -5.73 -9.31 12.76
CA PRO A 132 -6.09 -9.77 14.10
C PRO A 132 -6.11 -11.30 14.05
N LYS A 133 -5.12 -11.93 14.68
CA LYS A 133 -5.15 -13.37 14.93
C LYS A 133 -6.35 -13.60 15.85
N THR A 134 -7.32 -14.37 15.37
CA THR A 134 -8.32 -15.00 16.25
C THR A 134 -7.65 -16.15 17.00
#